data_AF-A0A4Q0T2N4-F1
#
_entry.id   AF-A0A4Q0T2N4-F1
#
_cell.length_a   1.000
_cell.length_b   1.000
_cell.length_c   1.000
_cell.angle_alpha   90.00
_cell.angle_beta   90.00
_cell.angle_gamma   90.00
#
_symmetry.space_group_name_H-M   'P 1'
#
loop_
_entity.id
_entity.type
_entity.pdbx_description
1 polymer ?
#
loop_
_entity_poly.entity_id
_entity_poly.type
_entity_poly.pdbx_seq_one_letter_code
_entity_poly.pdbx_strand_id
1 'polypeptide(L)'
;MTLLVPLAAILLQVLLPKAIPKLAILDLPLIATIFFAVARRSPIAGTLTGALIGLMQDALTNQPIGVNGMAKCVIGYIAASIGVKVDVENIGTRVLMNFAFSLLESVLLYLIQSRLLGLPGFHLLWLHEVIRALANTAVALPVFLFLDRGKRMI
;
A
#
# COMPACT_ATOMS: atom_id res chain seq x y z
N MET A 1 -0.23 -19.90 -1.25
CA MET A 1 -1.05 -18.79 -1.81
C MET A 1 -0.81 -17.43 -1.17
N THR A 2 -0.32 -17.35 0.07
CA THR A 2 -0.18 -16.10 0.86
C THR A 2 0.98 -15.16 0.48
N LEU A 3 1.98 -15.63 -0.28
CA LEU A 3 3.06 -14.80 -0.85
C LEU A 3 2.90 -14.51 -2.34
N LEU A 4 2.09 -15.29 -3.05
CA LEU A 4 1.93 -15.17 -4.51
C LEU A 4 1.16 -13.92 -4.92
N VAL A 5 0.13 -13.54 -4.15
CA VAL A 5 -0.68 -12.36 -4.42
C VAL A 5 0.08 -11.03 -4.21
N PRO A 6 0.83 -10.81 -3.09
CA PRO A 6 1.61 -9.58 -2.97
C PRO A 6 2.75 -9.56 -3.99
N LEU A 7 3.37 -10.71 -4.29
CA LEU A 7 4.39 -10.81 -5.33
C LEU A 7 3.83 -10.50 -6.72
N ALA A 8 2.64 -11.02 -7.06
CA ALA A 8 1.95 -10.70 -8.31
C ALA A 8 1.54 -9.23 -8.37
N ALA A 9 1.06 -8.65 -7.27
CA ALA A 9 0.73 -7.22 -7.20
C ALA A 9 1.96 -6.33 -7.38
N ILE A 10 3.12 -6.70 -6.82
CA ILE A 10 4.39 -5.99 -7.05
C ILE A 10 4.87 -6.15 -8.48
N LEU A 11 4.82 -7.37 -9.05
CA LEU A 11 5.20 -7.59 -10.45
C LEU A 11 4.31 -6.79 -11.40
N LEU A 12 3.01 -6.74 -11.11
CA LEU A 12 2.02 -5.96 -11.84
C LEU A 12 2.28 -4.45 -11.68
N GLN A 13 2.57 -3.97 -10.46
CA GLN A 13 3.03 -2.60 -10.18
C GLN A 13 4.31 -2.25 -10.93
N VAL A 14 5.21 -3.19 -11.19
CA VAL A 14 6.48 -2.89 -11.85
C VAL A 14 6.34 -2.93 -13.37
N LEU A 15 5.43 -3.76 -13.89
CA LEU A 15 5.12 -3.84 -15.32
C LEU A 15 4.19 -2.71 -15.80
N LEU A 16 3.17 -2.33 -15.04
CA LEU A 16 2.13 -1.38 -15.50
C LEU A 16 2.60 0.07 -15.67
N PRO A 17 3.35 0.70 -14.73
CA PRO A 17 3.85 2.06 -14.88
C PRO A 17 4.89 2.18 -15.99
N LYS A 18 5.60 1.09 -16.31
CA LYS A 18 6.49 1.03 -17.50
C LYS A 18 5.69 1.07 -18.80
N ALA A 19 4.49 0.50 -18.83
CA ALA A 19 3.61 0.51 -19.99
C ALA A 19 2.76 1.80 -20.08
N ILE A 20 2.30 2.33 -18.94
CA ILE A 20 1.41 3.49 -18.87
C ILE A 20 1.81 4.38 -17.67
N PRO A 21 2.52 5.50 -17.88
CA PRO A 21 2.99 6.35 -16.80
C PRO A 21 1.87 7.03 -15.99
N LYS A 22 0.64 7.12 -16.53
CA LYS A 22 -0.54 7.58 -15.78
C LYS A 22 -0.91 6.66 -14.60
N LEU A 23 -0.50 5.40 -14.63
CA LEU A 23 -0.68 4.44 -13.54
C LEU A 23 0.36 4.57 -12.43
N ALA A 24 1.38 5.43 -12.57
CA ALA A 24 2.34 5.72 -11.49
C ALA A 24 1.70 6.42 -10.27
N ILE A 25 0.54 7.05 -10.46
CA ILE A 25 -0.29 7.56 -9.36
C ILE A 25 -0.80 6.41 -8.47
N LEU A 26 -0.97 5.21 -9.03
CA LEU A 26 -1.50 4.07 -8.29
C LEU A 26 -0.39 3.31 -7.57
N ASP A 27 -0.56 3.14 -6.27
CA ASP A 27 0.34 2.37 -5.41
C ASP A 27 -0.28 1.00 -5.10
N LEU A 28 -0.29 0.10 -6.09
CA LEU A 28 -0.80 -1.27 -5.93
C LEU A 28 -0.11 -2.06 -4.80
N PRO A 29 1.21 -1.89 -4.49
CA PRO A 29 1.86 -2.53 -3.38
C PRO A 29 1.33 -2.04 -2.04
N LEU A 30 0.92 -0.77 -1.94
CA LEU A 30 0.20 -0.28 -0.76
C LEU A 30 -1.12 -1.04 -0.59
N ILE A 31 -1.93 -1.10 -1.65
CA ILE A 31 -3.24 -1.79 -1.63
C ILE A 31 -3.05 -3.26 -1.22
N ALA A 32 -2.05 -3.94 -1.79
CA ALA A 32 -1.70 -5.30 -1.42
C ALA A 32 -1.25 -5.40 0.05
N THR A 33 -0.43 -4.48 0.53
CA THR A 33 0.03 -4.43 1.92
C THR A 33 -1.15 -4.31 2.88
N ILE A 34 -2.08 -3.39 2.61
CA ILE A 34 -3.29 -3.20 3.42
C ILE A 34 -4.15 -4.47 3.39
N PHE A 35 -4.37 -5.07 2.21
CA PHE A 35 -5.13 -6.31 2.10
C PHE A 35 -4.53 -7.43 2.96
N PHE A 36 -3.23 -7.67 2.83
CA PHE A 36 -2.55 -8.75 3.54
C PHE A 36 -2.49 -8.51 5.04
N ALA A 37 -2.21 -7.28 5.45
CA ALA A 37 -2.19 -6.89 6.84
C ALA A 37 -3.55 -7.14 7.50
N VAL A 38 -4.62 -6.65 6.87
CA VAL A 38 -5.99 -6.81 7.35
C VAL A 38 -6.43 -8.27 7.34
N ALA A 39 -6.13 -9.01 6.28
CA ALA A 39 -6.51 -10.42 6.16
C ALA A 39 -5.81 -11.33 7.18
N ARG A 40 -4.56 -11.02 7.57
CA ARG A 40 -3.78 -11.84 8.51
C ARG A 40 -4.11 -11.56 9.97
N ARG A 41 -4.71 -10.41 10.30
CA ARG A 41 -5.05 -9.99 11.68
C ARG A 41 -3.89 -10.18 12.68
N SER A 42 -2.65 -10.08 12.20
CA SER A 42 -1.43 -10.29 12.98
C SER A 42 -0.48 -9.11 12.72
N PRO A 43 -0.28 -8.21 13.69
CA PRO A 43 0.56 -7.02 13.51
C PRO A 43 1.97 -7.35 13.04
N ILE A 44 2.60 -8.37 13.63
CA ILE A 44 3.95 -8.83 13.27
C ILE A 44 3.99 -9.27 11.80
N ALA A 45 3.03 -10.10 11.37
CA ALA A 45 2.97 -10.54 9.99
C ALA A 45 2.67 -9.37 9.02
N GLY A 46 1.86 -8.39 9.44
CA GLY A 46 1.58 -7.16 8.68
C GLY A 46 2.83 -6.30 8.49
N THR A 47 3.62 -6.11 9.55
CA THR A 47 4.89 -5.37 9.48
C THR A 47 5.89 -6.05 8.53
N LEU A 48 6.11 -7.36 8.70
CA LEU A 48 7.07 -8.10 7.87
C LEU A 48 6.66 -8.11 6.39
N THR A 49 5.38 -8.30 6.12
CA THR A 49 4.87 -8.26 4.73
C THR A 49 4.99 -6.87 4.14
N GLY A 50 4.65 -5.81 4.88
CA GLY A 50 4.86 -4.43 4.46
C GLY A 50 6.34 -4.11 4.19
N ALA A 51 7.25 -4.58 5.06
CA ALA A 51 8.69 -4.43 4.89
C ALA A 51 9.17 -5.05 3.57
N LEU A 52 8.82 -6.32 3.35
CA LEU A 52 9.17 -7.07 2.16
C LEU A 52 8.64 -6.39 0.90
N ILE A 53 7.36 -6.04 0.90
CA ILE A 53 6.72 -5.38 -0.25
C ILE A 53 7.39 -4.04 -0.56
N GLY A 54 7.64 -3.21 0.46
CA GLY A 54 8.28 -1.90 0.29
C GLY A 54 9.73 -1.97 -0.15
N LEU A 55 10.53 -2.89 0.42
CA LEU A 55 11.92 -3.09 0.00
C LEU A 55 12.01 -3.60 -1.44
N MET A 56 11.12 -4.54 -1.82
CA MET A 56 11.05 -5.02 -3.19
C MET A 56 10.62 -3.90 -4.15
N GLN A 57 9.69 -3.05 -3.74
CA GLN A 57 9.29 -1.87 -4.52
C GLN A 57 10.47 -0.92 -4.72
N ASP A 58 11.19 -0.56 -3.66
CA ASP A 58 12.35 0.34 -3.77
C ASP A 58 13.42 -0.23 -4.72
N ALA A 59 13.69 -1.53 -4.63
CA ALA A 59 14.66 -2.21 -5.48
C ALA A 59 14.25 -2.22 -6.97
N LEU A 60 12.95 -2.22 -7.27
CA LEU A 60 12.43 -2.31 -8.64
C LEU A 60 12.14 -0.95 -9.28
N THR A 61 11.92 0.10 -8.48
CA THR A 61 11.57 1.45 -8.96
C THR A 61 12.76 2.41 -9.05
N ASN A 62 14.00 1.93 -8.81
CA ASN A 62 15.22 2.76 -8.72
C ASN A 62 15.09 3.92 -7.71
N GLN A 63 14.23 3.77 -6.70
CA GLN A 63 14.11 4.71 -5.60
C GLN A 63 15.13 4.38 -4.50
N PRO A 64 15.39 5.31 -3.55
CA PRO A 64 16.27 5.04 -2.43
C PRO A 64 15.78 3.82 -1.64
N ILE A 65 16.62 2.79 -1.55
CA ILE A 65 16.28 1.53 -0.90
C ILE A 65 15.95 1.78 0.58
N GLY A 66 14.78 1.29 1.01
CA GLY A 66 14.33 1.33 2.39
C GLY A 66 13.28 2.40 2.68
N VAL A 67 13.05 3.38 1.80
CA VAL A 67 12.06 4.44 2.03
C VAL A 67 10.64 3.87 2.00
N ASN A 68 10.28 3.14 0.94
CA ASN A 68 8.98 2.47 0.89
C ASN A 68 8.93 1.31 1.88
N GLY A 69 10.05 0.64 2.14
CA GLY A 69 10.17 -0.39 3.17
C GLY A 69 9.70 0.10 4.55
N MET A 70 10.26 1.21 5.04
CA MET A 70 9.89 1.79 6.34
C MET A 70 8.43 2.26 6.38
N ALA A 71 7.96 2.95 5.34
CA ALA A 71 6.57 3.43 5.29
C ALA A 71 5.58 2.26 5.35
N LYS A 72 5.80 1.23 4.54
CA LYS A 72 4.90 0.06 4.45
C LYS A 72 4.99 -0.86 5.66
N CYS A 73 6.11 -0.91 6.38
CA CYS A 73 6.18 -1.54 7.71
C CYS A 73 5.14 -0.94 8.67
N VAL A 74 5.13 0.39 8.78
CA VAL A 74 4.25 1.12 9.71
C VAL A 74 2.79 0.93 9.30
N ILE A 75 2.50 1.10 8.01
CA ILE A 75 1.14 0.92 7.48
C ILE A 75 0.68 -0.52 7.69
N GLY A 76 1.51 -1.51 7.38
CA GLY A 76 1.20 -2.92 7.58
C GLY A 76 0.92 -3.27 9.04
N TYR A 77 1.69 -2.70 9.98
CA TYR A 77 1.44 -2.86 11.41
C TYR A 77 0.07 -2.30 11.84
N ILE A 78 -0.22 -1.05 11.46
CA ILE A 78 -1.45 -0.36 11.86
C ILE A 78 -2.66 -1.03 11.19
N ALA A 79 -2.57 -1.36 9.90
CA ALA A 79 -3.64 -2.03 9.16
C ALA A 79 -3.97 -3.41 9.76
N ALA A 80 -2.96 -4.20 10.12
CA ALA A 80 -3.18 -5.49 10.77
C ALA A 80 -3.75 -5.34 12.19
N SER A 81 -3.32 -4.32 12.94
CA SER A 81 -3.83 -4.04 14.28
C SER A 81 -5.30 -3.60 14.28
N ILE A 82 -5.68 -2.76 13.30
CA ILE A 82 -7.07 -2.32 13.12
C ILE A 82 -7.94 -3.46 12.59
N GLY A 83 -7.42 -4.30 11.69
CA GLY A 83 -8.14 -5.45 11.14
C GLY A 83 -8.54 -6.53 12.16
N VAL A 84 -7.95 -6.51 13.37
CA VAL A 84 -8.37 -7.35 14.51
C VAL A 84 -9.62 -6.80 15.19
N LYS A 85 -9.78 -5.46 15.24
CA LYS A 85 -10.81 -4.76 16.03
C LYS A 85 -12.01 -4.32 15.20
N VAL A 86 -11.87 -4.28 13.88
CA VAL A 86 -12.82 -3.66 12.97
C VAL A 86 -13.38 -4.70 12.02
N ASP A 87 -14.69 -4.61 11.75
CA ASP A 87 -15.34 -5.45 10.75
C ASP A 87 -14.89 -5.04 9.35
N VAL A 88 -14.04 -5.90 8.79
CA VAL A 88 -13.40 -5.74 7.49
C VAL A 88 -14.24 -6.34 6.37
N GLU A 89 -15.48 -6.78 6.63
CA GLU A 89 -16.42 -7.20 5.59
C GLU A 89 -17.24 -6.03 5.05
N ASN A 90 -17.41 -4.96 5.83
CA ASN A 90 -18.12 -3.78 5.40
C ASN A 90 -17.29 -2.97 4.37
N ILE A 91 -17.88 -2.76 3.19
CA ILE A 91 -17.28 -2.01 2.08
C ILE A 91 -16.92 -0.58 2.53
N GLY A 92 -17.78 0.08 3.30
CA GLY A 92 -17.53 1.44 3.78
C GLY A 92 -16.26 1.53 4.63
N THR A 93 -16.04 0.54 5.48
CA THR A 93 -14.84 0.46 6.33
C THR A 93 -13.58 0.21 5.52
N ARG A 94 -13.64 -0.68 4.50
CA ARG A 94 -12.51 -0.93 3.60
C ARG A 94 -12.11 0.33 2.82
N VAL A 95 -13.10 1.06 2.31
CA VAL A 95 -12.88 2.32 1.58
C VAL A 95 -12.21 3.35 2.48
N LEU A 96 -12.77 3.57 3.67
CA LEU A 96 -12.23 4.54 4.63
C LEU A 96 -10.81 4.18 5.07
N MET A 97 -10.55 2.89 5.36
CA MET A 97 -9.21 2.42 5.72
C MET A 97 -8.21 2.64 4.59
N ASN A 98 -8.53 2.29 3.34
CA ASN A 98 -7.58 2.48 2.23
C ASN A 98 -7.29 3.95 1.96
N PHE A 99 -8.32 4.79 2.04
CA PHE A 99 -8.14 6.22 1.89
C PHE A 99 -7.24 6.80 2.98
N ALA A 100 -7.53 6.47 4.25
CA ALA A 100 -6.74 6.92 5.39
C ALA A 100 -5.29 6.43 5.33
N PHE A 101 -5.07 5.16 4.98
CA PHE A 101 -3.72 4.60 4.85
C PHE A 101 -2.95 5.15 3.65
N SER A 102 -3.62 5.46 2.55
CA SER A 102 -2.98 6.11 1.41
C SER A 102 -2.48 7.51 1.78
N LEU A 103 -3.30 8.29 2.50
CA LEU A 103 -2.87 9.58 3.03
C LEU A 103 -1.72 9.44 4.04
N LEU A 104 -1.81 8.44 4.92
CA LEU A 104 -0.75 8.16 5.90
C LEU A 104 0.56 7.81 5.20
N GLU A 105 0.52 7.03 4.12
CA GLU A 105 1.71 6.72 3.32
C GLU A 105 2.35 7.98 2.75
N SER A 106 1.56 8.86 2.13
CA SER A 106 2.05 10.13 1.60
C SER A 106 2.75 10.97 2.66
N VAL A 107 2.17 11.04 3.87
CA VAL A 107 2.76 11.76 5.01
C VAL A 107 4.05 11.07 5.48
N LEU A 108 4.07 9.75 5.60
CA LEU A 108 5.25 8.99 6.01
C LEU A 108 6.39 9.16 5.02
N LEU A 109 6.12 9.01 3.72
CA LEU A 109 7.12 9.21 2.67
C LEU A 109 7.68 10.63 2.67
N TYR A 110 6.82 11.64 2.84
CA TYR A 110 7.25 13.02 2.98
C TYR A 110 8.14 13.22 4.20
N LEU A 111 7.75 12.70 5.37
CA LEU A 111 8.55 12.80 6.60
C LEU A 111 9.90 12.11 6.44
N ILE A 112 9.95 10.91 5.87
CA ILE A 112 11.19 10.16 5.65
C ILE A 112 12.10 10.94 4.68
N GLN A 113 11.56 11.43 3.57
CA GLN A 113 12.38 12.11 2.56
C GLN A 113 12.84 13.51 3.00
N SER A 114 11.98 14.27 3.69
CA SER A 114 12.30 15.61 4.18
C SER A 114 13.18 15.60 5.43
N ARG A 115 12.88 14.75 6.42
CA ARG A 115 13.61 14.72 7.70
C ARG A 115 14.80 13.78 7.69
N LEU A 116 14.64 12.57 7.13
CA LEU A 116 15.68 11.54 7.21
C LEU A 116 16.72 11.67 6.10
N LEU A 117 16.28 11.96 4.88
CA LEU A 117 17.16 12.12 3.72
C LEU A 117 17.59 13.56 3.45
N GLY A 118 16.93 14.54 4.07
CA GLY A 118 17.27 15.96 3.96
C GLY A 118 17.18 16.50 2.53
N LEU A 119 16.39 15.87 1.65
CA LEU A 119 16.29 16.24 0.23
C LEU A 119 15.50 17.56 0.08
N PRO A 120 16.13 18.68 -0.32
CA PRO A 120 15.55 20.02 -0.19
C PRO A 120 14.58 20.42 -1.33
N GLY A 121 13.83 19.47 -1.89
CA GLY A 121 12.94 19.74 -3.04
C GLY A 121 11.61 18.97 -3.05
N PHE A 122 11.31 18.18 -2.02
CA PHE A 122 10.06 17.42 -1.95
C PHE A 122 8.93 18.30 -1.43
N HIS A 123 8.24 19.00 -2.34
CA HIS A 123 7.06 19.79 -1.99
C HIS A 123 5.83 18.88 -1.93
N LEU A 124 5.16 18.86 -0.77
CA LEU A 124 3.90 18.14 -0.64
C LEU A 124 2.81 18.88 -1.42
N LEU A 125 2.52 18.41 -2.63
CA LEU A 125 1.36 18.85 -3.39
C LEU A 125 0.14 18.15 -2.80
N TRP A 126 -0.43 18.71 -1.74
CA TRP A 126 -1.60 18.15 -1.03
C TRP A 126 -2.73 17.72 -1.98
N LEU A 127 -2.99 18.50 -3.04
CA LEU A 127 -3.98 18.17 -4.06
C LEU A 127 -3.62 16.89 -4.83
N HIS A 128 -2.36 16.70 -5.18
CA HIS A 128 -1.88 15.49 -5.85
C HIS A 128 -2.00 14.28 -4.93
N GLU A 129 -1.64 14.41 -3.64
CA GLU A 129 -1.74 13.31 -2.68
C GLU A 129 -3.19 12.91 -2.39
N VAL A 130 -4.12 13.87 -2.33
CA VAL A 130 -5.55 13.58 -2.19
C VAL A 130 -6.09 12.87 -3.44
N ILE A 131 -5.73 13.33 -4.64
CA ILE A 131 -6.09 12.67 -5.90
C ILE A 131 -5.51 11.24 -5.94
N ARG A 132 -4.28 11.07 -5.47
CA ARG A 132 -3.59 9.78 -5.38
C ARG A 132 -4.30 8.83 -4.41
N ALA A 133 -4.67 9.31 -3.23
CA ALA A 133 -5.42 8.55 -2.25
C ALA A 133 -6.82 8.16 -2.77
N LEU A 134 -7.50 9.07 -3.47
CA LEU A 134 -8.78 8.79 -4.12
C LEU A 134 -8.62 7.72 -5.22
N ALA A 135 -7.61 7.85 -6.08
CA ALA A 135 -7.34 6.89 -7.14
C ALA A 135 -7.00 5.51 -6.57
N ASN A 136 -6.13 5.45 -5.55
CA ASN A 136 -5.80 4.21 -4.85
C ASN A 136 -7.03 3.55 -4.25
N THR A 137 -7.89 4.33 -3.59
CA THR A 137 -9.12 3.80 -2.98
C THR A 137 -10.10 3.28 -4.03
N ALA A 138 -10.24 4.00 -5.15
CA ALA A 138 -11.09 3.59 -6.27
C ALA A 138 -10.64 2.28 -6.91
N VAL A 139 -9.32 2.05 -7.01
CA VAL A 139 -8.75 0.79 -7.53
C VAL A 139 -8.72 -0.32 -6.48
N ALA A 140 -8.62 0.02 -5.19
CA ALA A 140 -8.65 -0.96 -4.13
C ALA A 140 -9.98 -1.72 -4.08
N LEU A 141 -11.11 -1.05 -4.35
CA LEU A 141 -12.44 -1.65 -4.42
C LEU A 141 -12.55 -2.87 -5.37
N PRO A 142 -12.28 -2.73 -6.69
CA PRO A 142 -12.34 -3.87 -7.61
C PRO A 142 -11.30 -4.94 -7.27
N VAL A 143 -10.11 -4.55 -6.80
CA VAL A 143 -9.07 -5.50 -6.37
C VAL A 143 -9.54 -6.33 -5.18
N PHE A 144 -10.17 -5.71 -4.18
CA PHE A 144 -10.73 -6.42 -3.03
C PHE A 144 -11.87 -7.36 -3.41
N LEU A 145 -12.77 -6.92 -4.28
CA LEU A 145 -13.87 -7.77 -4.76
C LEU A 145 -13.35 -8.98 -5.54
N PHE A 146 -12.32 -8.79 -6.35
CA PHE A 146 -11.69 -9.87 -7.10
C PHE A 146 -10.99 -10.87 -6.16
N LEU A 147 -10.25 -10.36 -5.17
CA LEU A 147 -9.57 -11.17 -4.16
C LEU A 147 -10.56 -11.91 -3.24
N ASP A 148 -11.68 -11.30 -2.87
CA ASP A 148 -12.73 -11.96 -2.08
C ASP A 148 -13.39 -13.11 -2.86
N ARG A 149 -13.60 -12.94 -4.18
CA ARG A 149 -14.12 -14.03 -5.03
C ARG A 149 -13.17 -15.21 -5.09
N GLY A 150 -11.87 -14.96 -5.22
CA GLY A 150 -10.85 -16.02 -5.21
C GLY A 150 -10.76 -16.76 -3.87
N LYS A 151 -11.10 -16.09 -2.76
CA LYS A 151 -11.08 -16.67 -1.41
C LYS A 151 -12.31 -17.52 -1.09
N ARG A 152 -13.44 -17.35 -1.81
CA ARG A 152 -14.68 -18.14 -1.64
C ARG A 152 -14.76 -19.40 -2.51
N MET A 153 -13.90 -19.55 -3.52
CA MET A 153 -13.89 -20.70 -4.43
C MET A 153 -13.00 -21.86 -3.95
N ILE A 154 -12.41 -21.77 -2.76
CA ILE A 154 -11.56 -22.78 -2.11
C ILE A 154 -12.10 -22.99 -0.70
#